data_AF-A0A2V6FWF4-F1
#
_entry.id   AF-A0A2V6FWF4-F1
#
_cell.length_a   1.000
_cell.length_b   1.000
_cell.length_c   1.000
_cell.angle_alpha   90.00
_cell.angle_beta   90.00
_cell.angle_gamma   90.00
#
_symmetry.space_group_name_H-M   'P 1'
#
loop_
_entity.id
_entity.type
_entity.pdbx_description
1 polymer ?
#
loop_
_entity_poly.entity_id
_entity_poly.type
_entity_poly.pdbx_seq_one_letter_code
_entity_poly.pdbx_strand_id
1 'polypeptide(L)'
;MDAAEVAVIKQLFGARAYEIPMSSIKGVTGNALGASGPLQVIASALAIRDRQIPPTANLRSFDPSCDLDFVPCQPRRANIDCALINVRGIGGSASTLVLHRLAD
;
A
#
# COMPACT_ATOMS: atom_id res chain seq x y z
N MET A 1 -4.26 6.54 1.05
CA MET A 1 -4.41 6.07 2.43
C MET A 1 -4.91 7.24 3.23
N ASP A 2 -5.84 6.99 4.14
CA ASP A 2 -6.46 8.00 4.98
C ASP A 2 -6.28 7.64 6.47
N ALA A 3 -6.66 8.58 7.35
CA ALA A 3 -6.51 8.42 8.80
C ALA A 3 -7.22 7.17 9.35
N ALA A 4 -8.33 6.75 8.74
CA ALA A 4 -9.06 5.56 9.16
C ALA A 4 -8.29 4.28 8.84
N GLU A 5 -7.73 4.17 7.63
CA GLU A 5 -6.84 3.05 7.28
C GLU A 5 -5.60 3.01 8.18
N VAL A 6 -4.99 4.18 8.45
CA VAL A 6 -3.81 4.29 9.33
C VAL A 6 -4.14 3.83 10.75
N ALA A 7 -5.27 4.24 11.32
CA ALA A 7 -5.68 3.82 12.65
C ALA A 7 -5.85 2.29 12.75
N VAL A 8 -6.49 1.67 11.76
CA VAL A 8 -6.67 0.21 11.71
C VAL A 8 -5.33 -0.51 11.58
N ILE A 9 -4.41 0.00 10.74
CA ILE A 9 -3.08 -0.58 10.57
C ILE A 9 -2.27 -0.49 11.87
N LYS A 10 -2.31 0.66 12.57
CA LYS A 10 -1.68 0.82 13.89
C LYS A 10 -2.28 -0.11 14.93
N GLN A 11 -3.60 -0.29 14.93
CA GLN A 11 -4.28 -1.22 15.83
C GLN A 11 -3.87 -2.67 15.56
N LEU A 12 -3.75 -3.06 14.30
CA LEU A 12 -3.43 -4.43 13.90
C LEU A 12 -1.96 -4.80 14.13
N PHE A 13 -1.04 -3.90 13.79
CA PHE A 13 0.41 -4.18 13.81
C PHE A 13 1.14 -3.55 15.00
N GLY A 14 0.50 -2.67 15.79
CA GLY A 14 1.13 -2.00 16.92
C GLY A 14 2.37 -1.21 16.51
N ALA A 15 3.45 -1.32 17.28
CA ALA A 15 4.72 -0.65 16.99
C ALA A 15 5.30 -1.02 15.62
N ARG A 16 5.07 -2.25 15.15
CA ARG A 16 5.55 -2.72 13.84
C ARG A 16 4.94 -1.96 12.67
N ALA A 17 3.80 -1.28 12.85
CA ALA A 17 3.19 -0.45 11.81
C ALA A 17 4.15 0.62 11.24
N TYR A 18 5.05 1.15 12.07
CA TYR A 18 6.02 2.18 11.68
C TYR A 18 7.22 1.62 10.90
N GLU A 19 7.39 0.29 10.88
CA GLU A 19 8.46 -0.39 10.16
C GLU A 19 8.00 -0.91 8.79
N ILE A 20 6.68 -0.95 8.56
CA ILE A 20 6.09 -1.47 7.32
C ILE A 20 5.93 -0.31 6.32
N PRO A 21 6.67 -0.32 5.20
CA PRO A 21 6.48 0.68 4.17
C PRO A 21 5.15 0.45 3.45
N MET A 22 4.40 1.51 3.24
CA MET A 22 3.10 1.47 2.57
C MET A 22 3.10 2.42 1.38
N SER A 23 2.33 2.11 0.35
CA SER A 23 2.23 2.97 -0.83
C SER A 23 0.85 2.90 -1.47
N SER A 24 0.51 3.93 -2.24
CA SER A 24 -0.70 3.92 -3.06
C SER A 24 -0.40 4.30 -4.50
N ILE A 25 -0.65 3.36 -5.42
CA ILE A 25 -0.52 3.60 -6.86
C ILE A 25 -1.60 4.52 -7.43
N LYS A 26 -2.68 4.75 -6.66
CA LYS A 26 -3.82 5.59 -7.08
C LYS A 26 -3.43 7.05 -7.33
N GLY A 27 -2.30 7.51 -6.77
CA GLY A 27 -1.75 8.83 -7.08
C GLY A 27 -1.32 9.00 -8.55
N VAL A 28 -1.09 7.89 -9.27
CA VAL A 28 -0.79 7.87 -10.71
C VAL A 28 -1.96 7.32 -11.51
N THR A 29 -2.55 6.20 -11.07
CA THR A 29 -3.58 5.48 -11.85
C THR A 29 -4.99 6.03 -11.66
N GLY A 30 -5.20 6.91 -10.67
CA GLY A 30 -6.54 7.27 -10.19
C GLY A 30 -7.24 6.11 -9.49
N ASN A 31 -8.50 6.33 -9.09
CA ASN A 31 -9.37 5.29 -8.53
C ASN A 31 -10.18 4.62 -9.66
N ALA A 32 -9.67 3.51 -10.18
CA ALA A 32 -10.26 2.77 -11.29
C ALA A 32 -11.47 1.89 -10.89
N LEU A 33 -12.15 2.21 -9.79
CA LEU A 33 -13.32 1.50 -9.26
C LEU A 33 -13.08 -0.01 -9.18
N GLY A 34 -13.87 -0.83 -9.89
CA GLY A 34 -13.73 -2.29 -9.89
C GLY A 34 -12.33 -2.78 -10.31
N ALA A 35 -11.61 -2.01 -11.13
CA ALA A 35 -10.25 -2.35 -11.55
C ALA A 35 -9.17 -1.96 -10.51
N SER A 36 -9.52 -1.19 -9.46
CA SER A 36 -8.56 -0.79 -8.42
C SER A 36 -7.94 -1.97 -7.69
N GLY A 37 -8.68 -3.07 -7.49
CA GLY A 37 -8.15 -4.29 -6.88
C GLY A 37 -7.09 -4.96 -7.77
N PRO A 38 -7.45 -5.40 -8.99
CA PRO A 38 -6.52 -6.01 -9.94
C PRO A 38 -5.26 -5.19 -10.21
N LEU A 39 -5.37 -3.86 -10.39
CA LEU A 39 -4.21 -3.00 -10.62
C LEU A 39 -3.23 -3.00 -9.43
N GLN A 40 -3.75 -3.01 -8.20
CA GLN A 40 -2.92 -3.07 -6.99
C GLN A 40 -2.26 -4.45 -6.82
N VAL A 41 -2.93 -5.53 -7.20
CA VAL A 41 -2.34 -6.88 -7.24
C VAL A 41 -1.18 -6.95 -8.23
N ILE A 42 -1.39 -6.46 -9.46
CA ILE A 42 -0.33 -6.42 -10.48
C ILE A 42 0.86 -5.59 -9.99
N ALA A 43 0.61 -4.38 -9.48
CA ALA A 43 1.67 -3.52 -8.97
C ALA A 43 2.45 -4.16 -7.81
N SER A 44 1.76 -4.87 -6.90
CA SER A 44 2.40 -5.55 -5.77
C SER A 44 3.24 -6.75 -6.22
N ALA A 45 2.76 -7.53 -7.19
CA ALA A 45 3.52 -8.62 -7.78
C ALA A 45 4.80 -8.11 -8.47
N LEU A 46 4.69 -7.01 -9.22
CA LEU A 46 5.84 -6.35 -9.84
C LEU A 46 6.80 -5.78 -8.79
N ALA A 47 6.29 -5.17 -7.71
CA ALA A 47 7.12 -4.67 -6.62
C ALA A 47 7.94 -5.78 -5.95
N ILE A 48 7.32 -6.95 -5.72
CA ILE A 48 7.99 -8.15 -5.23
C ILE A 48 9.08 -8.58 -6.24
N ARG A 49 8.71 -8.80 -7.51
CA ARG A 49 9.64 -9.24 -8.56
C ARG A 49 10.85 -8.32 -8.69
N ASP A 50 10.60 -7.02 -8.78
CA ASP A 50 11.59 -5.99 -9.10
C ASP A 50 12.30 -5.44 -7.85
N ARG A 51 11.93 -5.92 -6.65
CA ARG A 51 12.50 -5.49 -5.36
C ARG A 51 12.42 -3.97 -5.17
N GLN A 52 11.29 -3.38 -5.59
CA GLN A 52 11.09 -1.94 -5.62
C GLN A 52 9.65 -1.57 -5.27
N ILE A 53 9.47 -0.82 -4.19
CA ILE A 53 8.18 -0.31 -3.74
C ILE A 53 7.82 0.91 -4.60
N PRO A 54 6.62 0.94 -5.22
CA PRO A 54 6.17 2.11 -5.97
C PRO A 54 5.95 3.30 -5.00
N PRO A 55 6.13 4.54 -5.48
CA PRO A 55 5.86 5.70 -4.64
C PRO A 55 4.36 5.90 -4.43
N THR A 56 4.00 6.52 -3.30
CA THR A 56 2.78 7.31 -3.23
C THR A 56 3.04 8.63 -3.95
N ALA A 57 2.68 8.67 -5.23
CA ALA A 57 2.87 9.86 -6.07
C ALA A 57 2.11 11.07 -5.52
N ASN A 58 2.67 12.26 -5.75
CA ASN A 58 2.09 13.56 -5.35
C ASN A 58 1.96 13.80 -3.83
N LEU A 59 2.40 12.89 -2.97
CA LEU A 59 2.38 13.05 -1.52
C LEU A 59 3.51 14.01 -1.06
N ARG A 60 3.16 15.28 -0.86
CA ARG A 60 4.09 16.34 -0.40
C ARG A 60 3.74 16.92 0.97
N SER A 61 2.49 16.76 1.39
CA SER A 61 1.98 17.22 2.68
C SER A 61 1.35 16.04 3.39
N PHE A 62 1.66 15.86 4.67
CA PHE A 62 1.18 14.76 5.49
C PHE A 62 0.17 15.29 6.50
N ASP A 63 -0.94 14.57 6.64
CA ASP A 63 -1.83 14.77 7.77
C ASP A 63 -1.13 14.27 9.05
N PRO A 64 -1.14 15.01 10.17
CA PRO A 64 -0.54 14.55 11.43
C PRO A 64 -1.06 13.20 11.94
N SER A 65 -2.29 12.82 11.58
CA SER A 65 -2.87 11.50 11.90
C SER A 65 -2.35 10.37 10.98
N CYS A 66 -1.66 10.73 9.89
CA CYS A 66 -1.03 9.85 8.92
C CYS A 66 0.50 10.01 9.04
N ASP A 67 1.08 9.41 10.07
CA ASP A 67 2.49 9.49 10.46
C ASP A 67 3.29 8.20 10.18
N LEU A 68 2.72 7.27 9.40
CA LEU A 68 3.41 6.07 8.96
C LEU A 68 4.23 6.33 7.68
N ASP A 69 5.04 5.35 7.29
CA ASP A 69 5.87 5.46 6.10
C ASP A 69 5.09 5.17 4.81
N PHE A 70 4.73 6.23 4.08
CA PHE A 70 3.95 6.14 2.84
C PHE A 70 4.78 6.12 1.55
N VAL A 71 6.11 5.97 1.63
CA VAL A 71 7.02 5.98 0.45
C VAL A 71 6.72 7.18 -0.48
N PRO A 72 6.88 8.43 -0.01
CA PRO A 72 6.40 9.60 -0.72
C PRO A 72 7.23 9.92 -1.96
N CYS A 73 6.55 10.27 -3.06
CA CYS A 73 7.09 10.85 -4.30
C CYS A 73 8.10 10.01 -5.11
N GLN A 74 9.03 9.29 -4.48
CA GLN A 74 10.09 8.51 -5.13
C GLN A 74 9.99 7.04 -4.77
N PRO A 75 10.20 6.12 -5.73
CA PRO A 75 10.20 4.69 -5.43
C PRO A 75 11.34 4.34 -4.47
N ARG A 76 11.16 3.24 -3.72
CA ARG A 76 12.18 2.77 -2.77
C ARG A 76 12.55 1.32 -3.06
N ARG A 77 13.85 1.02 -3.18
CA ARG A 77 14.33 -0.37 -3.24
C ARG A 77 14.13 -1.06 -1.90
N ALA A 78 13.64 -2.30 -1.93
CA ALA A 78 13.44 -3.11 -0.74
C ALA A 78 13.37 -4.61 -1.08
N ASN A 79 13.81 -5.45 -0.15
CA ASN A 79 13.56 -6.89 -0.23
C ASN A 79 12.14 -7.20 0.24
N ILE A 80 11.22 -7.33 -0.73
CA ILE A 80 9.80 -7.61 -0.47
C ILE A 80 9.52 -9.09 -0.74
N ASP A 81 9.16 -9.85 0.28
CA ASP A 81 8.72 -11.25 0.12
C ASP A 81 7.22 -11.41 0.33
N CYS A 82 6.60 -10.47 1.03
CA CYS A 82 5.17 -10.45 1.29
C CYS A 82 4.61 -9.03 1.11
N ALA A 83 3.43 -8.92 0.50
CA ALA A 83 2.69 -7.67 0.34
C ALA A 83 1.23 -7.86 0.79
N LEU A 84 0.76 -6.96 1.65
CA LEU A 84 -0.65 -6.86 2.04
C LEU A 84 -1.32 -5.79 1.18
N ILE A 85 -2.40 -6.15 0.50
CA ILE A 85 -3.13 -5.28 -0.42
C ILE A 85 -4.50 -5.00 0.16
N ASN A 86 -4.78 -3.74 0.47
CA ASN A 86 -6.09 -3.31 0.94
C ASN A 86 -6.89 -2.65 -0.20
N VAL A 87 -8.12 -3.09 -0.41
CA VAL A 87 -9.02 -2.57 -1.44
C VAL A 87 -10.34 -2.21 -0.80
N ARG A 88 -10.72 -0.93 -0.89
CA ARG A 88 -12.01 -0.43 -0.41
C ARG A 88 -12.91 -0.09 -1.60
N GLY A 89 -14.12 -0.62 -1.56
CA GLY A 89 -15.19 -0.32 -2.50
C GLY A 89 -16.13 0.75 -1.97
N ILE A 90 -16.93 1.30 -2.88
CA ILE A 90 -18.06 2.16 -2.54
C ILE A 90 -19.13 1.30 -1.83
N GLY A 91 -19.79 1.83 -0.80
CA GLY A 91 -20.81 1.11 -0.03
C GLY A 91 -20.28 0.33 1.18
N GLY A 92 -19.00 0.53 1.55
CA GLY A 92 -18.43 -0.02 2.78
C GLY A 92 -17.74 -1.37 2.65
N SER A 93 -17.75 -1.98 1.46
CA SER A 93 -17.01 -3.23 1.21
C SER A 93 -15.51 -3.01 1.30
N ALA A 94 -14.82 -3.87 2.05
CA ALA A 94 -13.38 -3.93 2.13
C ALA A 94 -12.90 -5.37 1.87
N SER A 95 -11.90 -5.50 1.01
CA SER A 95 -11.25 -6.79 0.72
C SER A 95 -9.75 -6.63 0.91
N THR A 96 -9.13 -7.63 1.53
CA THR A 96 -7.69 -7.65 1.77
C THR A 96 -7.10 -8.91 1.17
N LEU A 97 -5.98 -8.79 0.47
CA LEU A 97 -5.24 -9.91 -0.11
C LEU A 97 -3.80 -9.89 0.38
N VAL A 98 -3.19 -11.07 0.47
CA VAL A 98 -1.76 -11.24 0.74
C VAL A 98 -1.12 -11.90 -0.47
N LEU A 99 -0.07 -11.28 -1.01
CA LEU A 99 0.81 -11.91 -1.98
C LEU A 99 2.10 -12.30 -1.28
N HIS A 100 2.55 -13.52 -1.49
CA HIS A 100 3.85 -13.99 -1.03
C HIS A 100 4.67 -14.45 -2.24
N ARG A 101 5.96 -14.11 -2.24
CA ARG A 101 6.93 -14.66 -3.19
C ARG A 101 6.94 -16.18 -3.05
N LEU A 102 6.90 -16.91 -4.15
CA LEU A 102 7.11 -18.35 -4.11
C LEU A 102 8.56 -18.62 -3.70
N ALA A 103 8.75 -19.53 -2.74
CA ALA A 103 10.07 -20.11 -2.52
C ALA A 103 10.33 -21.10 -3.67
N ASP A 104 11.57 -21.12 -4.16
CA ASP A 104 12.03 -22.19 -5.05
C ASP A 104 12.09 -23.53 -4.30
#